data_AF-A0A2C9L9V8-F1
#
_entry.id   AF-A0A2C9L9V8-F1
#
_cell.length_a   1.000
_cell.length_b   1.000
_cell.length_c   1.000
_cell.angle_alpha   90.00
_cell.angle_beta   90.00
_cell.angle_gamma   90.00
#
_symmetry.space_group_name_H-M   'P 1'
#
loop_
_entity.id
_entity.type
_entity.pdbx_description
1 polymer ?
#
loop_
_entity_poly.entity_id
_entity_poly.type
_entity_poly.pdbx_seq_one_letter_code
_entity_poly.pdbx_strand_id
1 'polypeptide(L)'
;MKSEDISALERLKSNGCVQIDQGEVIDKVFNALKWNGFYQTSRTAILLLSLVNIALTAASVVFIGKPVDHKCRRLQSLNITIQDVSYDFTLNRSSIPYEISYTQCSVDVRNGSDLVFTSSCRDGYDYTESMTSSFVAEWDLVCNEESFSDISQTVLVVGEMFGCLFLTRFADRYGRKVSFIVTSLLFLAANMTCAFSPDFIFYLVFRFITGLSVACSQQLSYIMMIEMMPTEHRALPEKLSSFLWPVSLLCLCLVAYLTKELSWHYTQLCLSMFAIYVIFLWWITDESIRWLCAVKRYKEVEKLVKKIARINRVDPQDALDLLRTNGLSPLESNGVDRDYNNKEVLISPTMIDVHSSHPDKKLSVFIKNRNLFKVTVVSCYSW
;
A
#
# COMPACT_ATOMS: atom_id res chain seq x y z
N MET A 1 57.78 16.75 -24.47
CA MET A 1 56.65 16.37 -23.61
C MET A 1 57.24 15.96 -22.27
N LYS A 2 57.25 16.90 -21.33
CA LYS A 2 58.11 16.89 -20.13
C LYS A 2 57.48 16.04 -19.03
N SER A 3 58.31 15.50 -18.14
CA SER A 3 57.93 14.73 -16.95
C SER A 3 56.94 15.44 -16.00
N GLU A 4 56.76 16.76 -16.16
CA GLU A 4 55.76 17.54 -15.44
C GLU A 4 54.31 17.17 -15.82
N ASP A 5 54.03 16.81 -17.07
CA ASP A 5 52.67 16.46 -17.54
C ASP A 5 52.19 15.10 -16.98
N ILE A 6 53.12 14.15 -16.76
CA ILE A 6 52.81 12.85 -16.15
C ILE A 6 52.50 13.02 -14.65
N SER A 7 53.25 13.88 -13.96
CA SER A 7 53.01 14.20 -12.55
C SER A 7 51.69 14.96 -12.32
N ALA A 8 51.24 15.74 -13.31
CA ALA A 8 49.95 16.42 -13.29
C ALA A 8 48.78 15.44 -13.53
N LEU A 9 48.94 14.45 -14.42
CA LEU A 9 47.98 13.36 -14.63
C LEU A 9 47.86 12.43 -13.40
N GLU A 10 48.96 12.15 -12.70
CA GLU A 10 48.94 11.39 -11.45
C GLU A 10 48.30 12.18 -10.29
N ARG A 11 48.51 13.50 -10.20
CA ARG A 11 47.80 14.37 -9.24
C ARG A 11 46.33 14.55 -9.56
N LEU A 12 45.91 14.50 -10.84
CA LEU A 12 44.49 14.49 -11.20
C LEU A 12 43.82 13.16 -10.84
N LYS A 13 44.56 12.03 -10.88
CA LYS A 13 44.10 10.76 -10.30
C LYS A 13 44.05 10.77 -8.77
N SER A 14 44.96 11.48 -8.09
CA SER A 14 44.95 11.55 -6.61
C SER A 14 43.96 12.57 -6.04
N ASN A 15 43.61 13.61 -6.82
CA ASN A 15 42.68 14.67 -6.40
C ASN A 15 41.26 14.48 -6.96
N GLY A 16 41.06 13.52 -7.87
CA GLY A 16 39.76 12.94 -8.11
C GLY A 16 39.38 12.07 -6.93
N CYS A 17 38.72 12.65 -5.92
CA CYS A 17 37.82 11.85 -5.10
C CYS A 17 36.75 11.33 -6.07
N VAL A 18 37.03 10.21 -6.74
CA VAL A 18 35.99 9.40 -7.36
C VAL A 18 35.21 8.94 -6.15
N GLN A 19 34.20 9.72 -5.79
CA GLN A 19 33.16 9.32 -4.88
C GLN A 19 32.48 8.16 -5.60
N ILE A 20 33.02 6.96 -5.39
CA ILE A 20 32.49 5.76 -5.99
C ILE A 20 31.03 5.71 -5.54
N ASP A 21 30.11 5.84 -6.49
CA ASP A 21 28.70 5.82 -6.20
C ASP A 21 28.40 4.47 -5.54
N GLN A 22 27.96 4.49 -4.28
CA GLN A 22 27.57 3.28 -3.57
C GLN A 22 26.53 2.49 -4.37
N GLY A 23 25.70 3.17 -5.18
CA GLY A 23 24.78 2.54 -6.11
C GLY A 23 25.48 1.68 -7.17
N GLU A 24 26.56 2.18 -7.78
CA GLU A 24 27.29 1.46 -8.83
C GLU A 24 28.01 0.21 -8.29
N VAL A 25 28.58 0.29 -7.07
CA VAL A 25 29.22 -0.87 -6.43
C VAL A 25 28.19 -1.94 -6.13
N ILE A 26 27.04 -1.56 -5.58
CA ILE A 26 25.96 -2.50 -5.25
C ILE A 26 25.41 -3.15 -6.52
N ASP A 27 25.32 -2.41 -7.63
CA ASP A 27 24.91 -2.97 -8.92
C ASP A 27 25.92 -4.02 -9.43
N LYS A 28 27.23 -3.77 -9.28
CA LYS A 28 28.28 -4.77 -9.59
C LYS A 28 28.15 -6.01 -8.70
N VAL A 29 27.84 -5.84 -7.41
CA VAL A 29 27.59 -6.96 -6.48
C VAL A 29 26.39 -7.79 -6.94
N PHE A 30 25.28 -7.17 -7.35
CA PHE A 30 24.13 -7.91 -7.86
C PHE A 30 24.42 -8.65 -9.16
N ASN A 31 25.25 -8.07 -10.04
CA ASN A 31 25.70 -8.74 -11.25
C ASN A 31 26.57 -9.96 -10.93
N ALA A 32 27.53 -9.85 -10.00
CA ALA A 32 28.33 -10.97 -9.53
C ALA A 32 27.47 -12.08 -8.88
N LEU A 33 26.43 -11.69 -8.15
CA LEU A 33 25.47 -12.61 -7.52
C LEU A 33 24.43 -13.20 -8.46
N LYS A 34 24.49 -12.90 -9.77
CA LYS A 34 23.48 -13.22 -10.77
C LYS A 34 22.12 -12.64 -10.40
N TRP A 35 21.84 -11.42 -10.89
CA TRP A 35 20.62 -10.67 -10.56
C TRP A 35 19.31 -11.39 -10.95
N ASN A 36 19.33 -12.25 -11.96
CA ASN A 36 18.19 -13.08 -12.40
C ASN A 36 18.22 -14.49 -11.78
N GLY A 37 18.95 -14.67 -10.69
CA GLY A 37 19.01 -15.93 -9.96
C GLY A 37 17.70 -16.28 -9.26
N PHE A 38 17.59 -17.53 -8.81
CA PHE A 38 16.40 -18.06 -8.15
C PHE A 38 16.02 -17.25 -6.89
N TYR A 39 17.01 -16.73 -6.16
CA TYR A 39 16.76 -15.88 -5.01
C TYR A 39 15.95 -14.64 -5.40
N GLN A 40 16.45 -13.82 -6.33
CA GLN A 40 15.80 -12.57 -6.73
C GLN A 40 14.44 -12.87 -7.37
N THR A 41 14.36 -13.83 -8.29
CA THR A 41 13.09 -14.17 -8.95
C THR A 41 12.03 -14.63 -7.96
N SER A 42 12.38 -15.50 -6.99
CA SER A 42 11.41 -15.96 -5.98
C SER A 42 10.97 -14.84 -5.03
N ARG A 43 11.88 -13.94 -4.62
CA ARG A 43 11.53 -12.78 -3.78
C ARG A 43 10.67 -11.76 -4.53
N THR A 44 11.01 -11.45 -5.78
CA THR A 44 10.20 -10.58 -6.63
C THR A 44 8.81 -11.16 -6.84
N ALA A 45 8.66 -12.46 -7.11
CA ALA A 45 7.34 -13.10 -7.26
C ALA A 45 6.46 -12.95 -6.00
N ILE A 46 7.05 -13.11 -4.81
CA ILE A 46 6.32 -12.97 -3.54
C ILE A 46 5.95 -11.51 -3.25
N LEU A 47 6.82 -10.56 -3.58
CA LEU A 47 6.53 -9.13 -3.46
C LEU A 47 5.47 -8.67 -4.48
N LEU A 48 5.47 -9.22 -5.70
CA LEU A 48 4.42 -8.98 -6.69
C LEU A 48 3.06 -9.53 -6.21
N LEU A 49 3.04 -10.66 -5.49
CA LEU A 49 1.81 -11.19 -4.90
C LEU A 49 1.19 -10.19 -3.91
N SER A 50 1.99 -9.37 -3.21
CA SER A 50 1.43 -8.33 -2.33
C SER A 50 0.72 -7.23 -3.08
N LEU A 51 1.24 -6.82 -4.23
CA LEU A 51 0.57 -5.85 -5.09
C LEU A 51 -0.77 -6.37 -5.62
N VAL A 52 -0.80 -7.64 -6.02
CA VAL A 52 -2.04 -8.30 -6.48
C VAL A 52 -3.11 -8.29 -5.39
N ASN A 53 -2.72 -8.66 -4.16
CA ASN A 53 -3.62 -8.67 -3.02
C ASN A 53 -4.14 -7.28 -2.66
N ILE A 54 -3.26 -6.29 -2.67
CA ILE A 54 -3.64 -4.90 -2.42
C ILE A 54 -4.68 -4.44 -3.44
N ALA A 55 -4.44 -4.66 -4.73
CA ALA A 55 -5.39 -4.29 -5.79
C ALA A 55 -6.75 -5.00 -5.63
N LEU A 56 -6.76 -6.30 -5.32
CA LEU A 56 -7.98 -7.09 -5.07
C LEU A 56 -8.83 -6.48 -3.95
N THR A 57 -8.22 -6.15 -2.82
CA THR A 57 -8.96 -5.66 -1.63
C THR A 57 -9.28 -4.16 -1.69
N ALA A 58 -8.43 -3.33 -2.29
CA ALA A 58 -8.64 -1.89 -2.35
C ALA A 58 -9.87 -1.55 -3.20
N ALA A 59 -10.04 -2.25 -4.33
CA ALA A 59 -11.18 -2.09 -5.22
C ALA A 59 -12.42 -2.92 -4.79
N SER A 60 -12.35 -3.70 -3.71
CA SER A 60 -13.45 -4.58 -3.29
C SER A 60 -14.75 -3.83 -3.04
N VAL A 61 -14.65 -2.57 -2.56
CA VAL A 61 -15.78 -1.71 -2.20
C VAL A 61 -16.79 -1.56 -3.34
N VAL A 62 -16.32 -1.58 -4.60
CA VAL A 62 -17.17 -1.43 -5.79
C VAL A 62 -18.19 -2.56 -5.89
N PHE A 63 -17.83 -3.77 -5.44
CA PHE A 63 -18.71 -4.93 -5.47
C PHE A 63 -19.48 -5.14 -4.18
N ILE A 64 -18.82 -4.97 -3.03
CA ILE A 64 -19.47 -5.16 -1.72
C ILE A 64 -20.39 -3.98 -1.34
N GLY A 65 -20.23 -2.83 -1.99
CA GLY A 65 -21.01 -1.62 -1.79
C GLY A 65 -21.92 -1.29 -2.98
N LYS A 66 -22.30 -2.28 -3.78
CA LYS A 66 -23.21 -2.06 -4.91
C LYS A 66 -24.56 -1.52 -4.41
N PRO A 67 -25.17 -0.54 -5.10
CA PRO A 67 -26.55 -0.17 -4.82
C PRO A 67 -27.46 -1.35 -5.17
N VAL A 68 -28.45 -1.61 -4.32
CA VAL A 68 -29.44 -2.67 -4.52
C VAL A 68 -30.81 -2.02 -4.76
N ASP A 69 -31.54 -2.54 -5.73
CA ASP A 69 -32.90 -2.07 -6.01
C ASP A 69 -33.79 -2.27 -4.79
N HIS A 70 -34.42 -1.18 -4.35
CA HIS A 70 -35.19 -1.11 -3.11
C HIS A 70 -36.48 -0.32 -3.29
N LYS A 71 -37.41 -0.50 -2.35
CA LYS A 71 -38.62 0.32 -2.19
C LYS A 71 -38.83 0.62 -0.71
N CYS A 72 -39.56 1.69 -0.38
CA CYS A 72 -39.97 1.91 1.01
C CYS A 72 -40.70 0.67 1.56
N ARG A 73 -40.32 0.25 2.77
CA ARG A 73 -41.05 -0.79 3.49
C ARG A 73 -42.48 -0.34 3.76
N ARG A 74 -43.40 -1.30 3.73
CA ARG A 74 -44.81 -1.02 4.08
C ARG A 74 -44.92 -0.51 5.51
N LEU A 75 -45.62 0.61 5.66
CA LEU A 75 -45.88 1.24 6.96
C LEU A 75 -46.68 0.29 7.86
N GLN A 76 -46.15 -0.04 9.03
CA GLN A 76 -46.79 -1.00 9.95
C GLN A 76 -47.53 -0.35 11.13
N SER A 77 -47.26 0.93 11.43
CA SER A 77 -47.71 1.54 12.70
C SER A 77 -48.16 3.00 12.62
N LEU A 78 -48.25 3.59 11.43
CA LEU A 78 -48.58 5.01 11.32
C LEU A 78 -50.09 5.17 11.18
N ASN A 79 -50.80 5.67 12.20
CA ASN A 79 -52.11 6.30 11.98
C ASN A 79 -51.84 7.75 11.59
N ILE A 80 -51.80 8.04 10.29
CA ILE A 80 -51.62 9.42 9.84
C ILE A 80 -53.00 10.06 9.73
N THR A 81 -53.18 11.19 10.41
CA THR A 81 -54.30 12.09 10.14
C THR A 81 -53.95 12.93 8.91
N ILE A 82 -54.53 12.58 7.78
CA ILE A 82 -54.40 13.32 6.53
C ILE A 82 -55.67 14.16 6.40
N GLN A 83 -55.56 15.49 6.49
CA GLN A 83 -56.70 16.42 6.36
C GLN A 83 -57.89 16.03 7.29
N ASP A 84 -57.63 15.86 8.58
CA ASP A 84 -58.61 15.46 9.62
C ASP A 84 -59.25 14.06 9.47
N VAL A 85 -58.77 13.23 8.53
CA VAL A 85 -59.15 11.83 8.40
C VAL A 85 -58.00 10.93 8.84
N SER A 86 -58.23 10.10 9.86
CA SER A 86 -57.28 9.05 10.25
C SER A 86 -57.30 7.93 9.22
N TYR A 87 -56.21 7.75 8.48
CA TYR A 87 -56.02 6.58 7.63
C TYR A 87 -55.40 5.46 8.46
N ASP A 88 -56.05 4.30 8.50
CA ASP A 88 -55.47 3.11 9.11
C ASP A 88 -54.69 2.32 8.05
N PHE A 89 -53.37 2.43 8.13
CA PHE A 89 -52.44 1.79 7.19
C PHE A 89 -52.41 0.26 7.35
N THR A 90 -52.86 -0.28 8.48
CA THR A 90 -52.91 -1.74 8.71
C THR A 90 -54.13 -2.39 8.07
N LEU A 91 -55.27 -1.67 8.05
CA LEU A 91 -56.53 -2.14 7.48
C LEU A 91 -56.75 -1.67 6.03
N ASN A 92 -55.87 -0.81 5.50
CA ASN A 92 -56.01 -0.18 4.18
C ASN A 92 -57.43 0.40 3.99
N ARG A 93 -57.97 1.01 5.06
CA ARG A 93 -59.35 1.50 5.13
C ARG A 93 -59.37 2.94 5.58
N SER A 94 -60.14 3.71 4.83
CA SER A 94 -60.51 5.09 5.13
C SER A 94 -61.87 5.40 4.53
N SER A 95 -62.47 6.48 5.01
CA SER A 95 -63.72 7.01 4.48
C SER A 95 -63.60 7.51 3.03
N ILE A 96 -62.37 7.70 2.55
CA ILE A 96 -61.99 8.23 1.22
C ILE A 96 -61.04 7.23 0.56
N PRO A 97 -61.17 6.91 -0.75
CA PRO A 97 -60.26 5.98 -1.42
C PRO A 97 -58.90 6.64 -1.71
N TYR A 98 -57.96 6.55 -0.77
CA TYR A 98 -56.56 6.95 -1.02
C TYR A 98 -55.77 5.81 -1.67
N GLU A 99 -54.95 6.14 -2.66
CA GLU A 99 -53.97 5.22 -3.27
C GLU A 99 -52.59 5.49 -2.67
N ILE A 100 -51.96 4.45 -2.13
CA ILE A 100 -50.63 4.54 -1.53
C ILE A 100 -49.62 3.93 -2.49
N SER A 101 -48.65 4.73 -2.90
CA SER A 101 -47.52 4.30 -3.72
C SER A 101 -46.25 4.30 -2.90
N TYR A 102 -45.64 3.13 -2.75
CA TYR A 102 -44.32 2.96 -2.16
C TYR A 102 -43.28 3.08 -3.28
N THR A 103 -42.62 4.23 -3.36
CA THR A 103 -41.53 4.48 -4.31
C THR A 103 -40.19 4.04 -3.70
N GLN A 104 -39.07 4.31 -4.38
CA GLN A 104 -37.74 3.97 -3.87
C GLN A 104 -37.40 4.75 -2.59
N CYS A 105 -37.73 6.05 -2.56
CA CYS A 105 -37.31 6.97 -1.49
C CYS A 105 -38.46 7.71 -0.80
N SER A 106 -39.71 7.52 -1.23
CA SER A 106 -40.88 8.16 -0.62
C SER A 106 -42.09 7.24 -0.55
N VAL A 107 -42.93 7.49 0.46
CA VAL A 107 -44.29 6.99 0.52
C VAL A 107 -45.22 8.11 0.12
N ASP A 108 -45.88 7.94 -1.01
CA ASP A 108 -46.78 8.92 -1.58
C ASP A 108 -48.23 8.46 -1.39
N VAL A 109 -49.07 9.36 -0.87
CA VAL A 109 -50.52 9.14 -0.72
C VAL A 109 -51.25 10.06 -1.69
N ARG A 110 -52.04 9.46 -2.57
CA ARG A 110 -52.77 10.16 -3.63
C ARG A 110 -54.29 10.01 -3.46
N ASN A 111 -55.02 11.04 -3.85
CA ASN A 111 -56.47 11.00 -4.03
C ASN A 111 -56.76 11.30 -5.51
N GLY A 112 -56.95 10.25 -6.31
CA GLY A 112 -56.96 10.38 -7.77
C GLY A 112 -55.60 10.84 -8.30
N SER A 113 -55.55 11.97 -9.01
CA SER A 113 -54.31 12.56 -9.53
C SER A 113 -53.50 13.34 -8.50
N ASP A 114 -54.12 13.75 -7.39
CA ASP A 114 -53.56 14.76 -6.50
C ASP A 114 -52.71 14.11 -5.40
N LEU A 115 -51.47 14.56 -5.25
CA LEU A 115 -50.57 14.17 -4.18
C LEU A 115 -50.98 14.88 -2.89
N VAL A 116 -51.50 14.12 -1.93
CA VAL A 116 -52.04 14.65 -0.67
C VAL A 116 -50.98 14.66 0.41
N PHE A 117 -50.11 13.64 0.44
CA PHE A 117 -49.07 13.51 1.44
C PHE A 117 -47.87 12.77 0.85
N THR A 118 -46.66 13.19 1.22
CA THR A 118 -45.42 12.49 0.91
C THR A 118 -44.56 12.44 2.17
N SER A 119 -43.94 11.30 2.43
CA SER A 119 -43.01 11.10 3.54
C SER A 119 -41.81 10.30 3.10
N SER A 120 -40.69 10.47 3.81
CA SER A 120 -39.54 9.57 3.68
C SER A 120 -39.87 8.17 4.21
N CYS A 121 -39.11 7.16 3.79
CA CYS A 121 -39.27 5.78 4.26
C CYS A 121 -38.86 5.65 5.75
N ARG A 122 -39.79 5.90 6.69
CA ARG A 122 -39.52 5.86 8.14
C ARG A 122 -39.32 4.45 8.69
N ASP A 123 -40.00 3.46 8.11
CA ASP A 123 -39.97 2.06 8.57
C ASP A 123 -38.88 1.24 7.86
N GLY A 124 -37.95 1.92 7.16
CA GLY A 124 -36.85 1.33 6.40
C GLY A 124 -37.23 0.95 4.97
N TYR A 125 -36.44 0.06 4.37
CA TYR A 125 -36.55 -0.34 2.98
C TYR A 125 -36.74 -1.85 2.83
N ASP A 126 -37.42 -2.25 1.75
CA ASP A 126 -37.50 -3.62 1.29
C ASP A 126 -36.63 -3.76 0.03
N TYR A 127 -35.60 -4.60 0.10
CA TYR A 127 -34.65 -4.85 -0.97
C TYR A 127 -35.06 -6.04 -1.83
N THR A 128 -34.74 -6.00 -3.12
CA THR A 128 -34.97 -7.10 -4.06
C THR A 128 -34.05 -8.29 -3.83
N GLU A 129 -32.82 -8.03 -3.39
CA GLU A 129 -31.85 -9.04 -2.97
C GLU A 129 -31.82 -9.17 -1.43
N SER A 130 -31.08 -10.15 -0.92
CA SER A 130 -30.81 -10.25 0.53
C SER A 130 -30.13 -8.97 1.02
N MET A 131 -30.56 -8.44 2.17
CA MET A 131 -29.94 -7.24 2.79
C MET A 131 -28.43 -7.41 3.00
N THR A 132 -27.98 -8.64 3.26
CA THR A 132 -26.56 -8.94 3.47
C THR A 132 -25.74 -9.04 2.18
N SER A 133 -26.33 -8.86 1.00
CA SER A 133 -25.60 -8.97 -0.28
C SER A 133 -24.67 -7.76 -0.53
N SER A 134 -24.96 -6.62 0.09
CA SER A 134 -24.20 -5.38 0.01
C SER A 134 -24.24 -4.64 1.33
N PHE A 135 -23.13 -4.02 1.75
CA PHE A 135 -23.11 -3.22 2.98
C PHE A 135 -24.04 -2.01 2.89
N VAL A 136 -24.35 -1.55 1.67
CA VAL A 136 -25.30 -0.46 1.41
C VAL A 136 -26.72 -0.89 1.78
N ALA A 137 -27.11 -2.12 1.45
CA ALA A 137 -28.42 -2.66 1.79
C ALA A 137 -28.51 -3.09 3.26
N GLU A 138 -27.41 -3.53 3.85
CA GLU A 138 -27.39 -3.96 5.24
C GLU A 138 -27.52 -2.79 6.23
N TRP A 139 -26.96 -1.63 5.89
CA TRP A 139 -26.99 -0.44 6.73
C TRP A 139 -27.91 0.67 6.20
N ASP A 140 -28.85 0.35 5.30
CA ASP A 140 -29.83 1.27 4.74
C ASP A 140 -29.22 2.58 4.16
N LEU A 141 -28.04 2.50 3.54
CA LEU A 141 -27.29 3.64 2.99
C LEU A 141 -27.81 4.08 1.62
N VAL A 142 -29.13 4.29 1.52
CA VAL A 142 -29.82 4.67 0.28
C VAL A 142 -30.59 5.98 0.46
N CYS A 143 -31.02 6.58 -0.65
CA CYS A 143 -31.78 7.84 -0.67
C CYS A 143 -31.04 8.99 0.03
N ASN A 144 -31.51 9.45 1.20
CA ASN A 144 -30.86 10.55 1.94
C ASN A 144 -29.44 10.20 2.41
N GLU A 145 -29.19 8.91 2.63
CA GLU A 145 -27.93 8.39 3.17
C GLU A 145 -27.02 7.81 2.07
N GLU A 146 -27.38 7.95 0.79
CA GLU A 146 -26.62 7.40 -0.35
C GLU A 146 -25.15 7.85 -0.34
N SER A 147 -24.92 9.12 -0.01
CA SER A 147 -23.57 9.71 0.04
C SER A 147 -22.64 9.04 1.06
N PHE A 148 -23.19 8.36 2.08
CA PHE A 148 -22.38 7.67 3.07
C PHE A 148 -21.68 6.44 2.48
N SER A 149 -22.25 5.78 1.47
CA SER A 149 -21.60 4.65 0.82
C SER A 149 -20.23 5.03 0.21
N ASP A 150 -20.14 6.22 -0.40
CA ASP A 150 -18.92 6.77 -1.00
C ASP A 150 -17.88 7.22 0.04
N ILE A 151 -18.31 7.53 1.27
CA ILE A 151 -17.41 7.91 2.37
C ILE A 151 -16.43 6.77 2.67
N SER A 152 -16.82 5.50 2.49
CA SER A 152 -15.92 4.36 2.68
C SER A 152 -14.63 4.48 1.85
N GLN A 153 -14.76 4.82 0.57
CA GLN A 153 -13.60 4.95 -0.31
C GLN A 153 -12.80 6.21 0.02
N THR A 154 -13.49 7.30 0.37
CA THR A 154 -12.84 8.54 0.80
C THR A 154 -11.99 8.31 2.05
N VAL A 155 -12.53 7.61 3.05
CA VAL A 155 -11.82 7.30 4.31
C VAL A 155 -10.61 6.40 4.07
N LEU A 156 -10.70 5.44 3.15
CA LEU A 156 -9.56 4.63 2.73
C LEU A 156 -8.43 5.53 2.19
N VAL A 157 -8.74 6.40 1.22
CA VAL A 157 -7.77 7.32 0.60
C VAL A 157 -7.18 8.31 1.61
N VAL A 158 -8.00 8.85 2.51
CA VAL A 158 -7.50 9.69 3.61
C VAL A 158 -6.53 8.87 4.47
N GLY A 159 -6.86 7.63 4.82
CA GLY A 159 -5.94 6.71 5.50
C GLY A 159 -4.60 6.57 4.76
N GLU A 160 -4.62 6.36 3.45
CA GLU A 160 -3.41 6.25 2.61
C GLU A 160 -2.52 7.49 2.70
N MET A 161 -3.11 8.69 2.71
CA MET A 161 -2.37 9.94 2.86
C MET A 161 -1.60 9.96 4.19
N PHE A 162 -2.26 9.61 5.30
CA PHE A 162 -1.61 9.52 6.61
C PHE A 162 -0.54 8.40 6.61
N GLY A 163 -0.83 7.26 5.98
CA GLY A 163 0.10 6.13 5.86
C GLY A 163 1.41 6.55 5.19
N CYS A 164 1.30 7.24 4.06
CA CYS A 164 2.43 7.79 3.32
C CYS A 164 3.26 8.79 4.16
N LEU A 165 2.63 9.64 4.97
CA LEU A 165 3.32 10.65 5.77
C LEU A 165 4.06 10.08 6.98
N PHE A 166 3.44 9.13 7.69
CA PHE A 166 3.94 8.63 8.97
C PHE A 166 4.69 7.30 8.84
N LEU A 167 4.10 6.30 8.18
CA LEU A 167 4.68 4.96 8.12
C LEU A 167 5.86 4.86 7.13
N THR A 168 5.91 5.70 6.10
CA THR A 168 7.09 5.73 5.21
C THR A 168 8.34 6.21 5.94
N ARG A 169 8.22 7.22 6.81
CA ARG A 169 9.35 7.67 7.64
C ARG A 169 9.79 6.62 8.66
N PHE A 170 8.82 5.88 9.19
CA PHE A 170 9.12 4.71 10.02
C PHE A 170 10.00 3.70 9.25
N ALA A 171 9.72 3.49 7.97
CA ALA A 171 10.49 2.56 7.15
C ALA A 171 11.93 2.96 6.84
N ASP A 172 12.22 4.25 6.74
CA ASP A 172 13.61 4.72 6.62
C ASP A 172 14.41 4.44 7.90
N ARG A 173 13.76 4.54 9.07
CA ARG A 173 14.40 4.38 10.38
C ARG A 173 14.59 2.92 10.79
N TYR A 174 13.57 2.09 10.63
CA TYR A 174 13.56 0.72 11.15
C TYR A 174 13.92 -0.35 10.11
N GLY A 175 14.08 0.04 8.85
CA GLY A 175 14.40 -0.87 7.74
C GLY A 175 13.19 -1.20 6.88
N ARG A 176 13.48 -1.69 5.67
CA ARG A 176 12.46 -1.99 4.66
C ARG A 176 11.70 -3.25 5.03
N LYS A 177 12.41 -4.31 5.42
CA LYS A 177 11.80 -5.62 5.76
C LYS A 177 10.81 -5.49 6.92
N VAL A 178 11.25 -4.93 8.05
CA VAL A 178 10.42 -4.86 9.27
C VAL A 178 9.17 -4.05 9.00
N SER A 179 9.33 -2.91 8.34
CA SER A 179 8.22 -2.00 8.06
C SER A 179 7.23 -2.60 7.09
N PHE A 180 7.69 -3.26 6.03
CA PHE A 180 6.83 -3.97 5.08
C PHE A 180 6.00 -5.06 5.75
N ILE A 181 6.61 -5.85 6.65
CA ILE A 181 5.90 -6.94 7.34
C ILE A 181 4.88 -6.37 8.33
N VAL A 182 5.25 -5.36 9.12
CA VAL A 182 4.34 -4.73 10.08
C VAL A 182 3.13 -4.11 9.37
N THR A 183 3.35 -3.36 8.30
CA THR A 183 2.24 -2.76 7.55
C THR A 183 1.39 -3.81 6.84
N SER A 184 1.99 -4.86 6.30
CA SER A 184 1.24 -5.96 5.67
C SER A 184 0.40 -6.75 6.69
N LEU A 185 0.91 -6.98 7.91
CA LEU A 185 0.16 -7.64 8.97
C LEU A 185 -1.00 -6.77 9.46
N LEU A 186 -0.76 -5.46 9.62
CA LEU A 186 -1.80 -4.49 9.97
C LEU A 186 -2.89 -4.47 8.89
N PHE A 187 -2.50 -4.48 7.62
CA PHE A 187 -3.40 -4.56 6.48
C PHE A 187 -4.28 -5.82 6.50
N LEU A 188 -3.67 -7.00 6.70
CA LEU A 188 -4.40 -8.27 6.80
C LEU A 188 -5.39 -8.25 7.97
N ALA A 189 -4.94 -7.84 9.15
CA ALA A 189 -5.77 -7.79 10.35
C ALA A 189 -6.95 -6.81 10.19
N ALA A 190 -6.70 -5.62 9.64
CA ALA A 190 -7.73 -4.63 9.42
C ALA A 190 -8.79 -5.10 8.41
N ASN A 191 -8.37 -5.66 7.27
CA ASN A 191 -9.30 -6.18 6.26
C ASN A 191 -10.12 -7.37 6.77
N MET A 192 -9.52 -8.29 7.52
CA MET A 192 -10.26 -9.39 8.16
C MET A 192 -11.28 -8.83 9.15
N THR A 193 -10.93 -7.80 9.92
CA THR A 193 -11.84 -7.20 10.90
C THR A 193 -13.01 -6.46 10.22
N CYS A 194 -12.79 -5.82 9.06
CA CYS A 194 -13.87 -5.24 8.25
C CYS A 194 -14.94 -6.29 7.89
N ALA A 195 -14.54 -7.54 7.64
CA ALA A 195 -15.48 -8.63 7.33
C ALA A 195 -16.37 -9.03 8.52
N PHE A 196 -16.05 -8.62 9.75
CA PHE A 196 -16.84 -8.88 10.96
C PHE A 196 -17.45 -7.60 11.53
N SER A 197 -17.58 -6.54 10.72
CA SER A 197 -18.07 -5.25 11.20
C SER A 197 -19.56 -5.31 11.52
N PRO A 198 -19.98 -4.93 12.75
CA PRO A 198 -21.38 -4.96 13.15
C PRO A 198 -22.17 -3.73 12.70
N ASP A 199 -21.47 -2.61 12.45
CA ASP A 199 -22.04 -1.34 12.06
C ASP A 199 -21.12 -0.57 11.11
N PHE A 200 -21.68 0.43 10.43
CA PHE A 200 -20.99 1.22 9.42
C PHE A 200 -19.80 2.02 9.98
N ILE A 201 -19.89 2.55 11.20
CA ILE A 201 -18.81 3.35 11.80
C ILE A 201 -17.62 2.46 12.13
N PHE A 202 -17.87 1.28 12.71
CA PHE A 202 -16.83 0.28 12.93
C PHE A 202 -16.14 -0.09 11.61
N TYR A 203 -16.90 -0.32 10.54
CA TYR A 203 -16.36 -0.57 9.21
C TYR A 203 -15.48 0.58 8.70
N LEU A 204 -15.92 1.84 8.83
CA LEU A 204 -15.15 3.02 8.44
C LEU A 204 -13.82 3.14 9.21
N VAL A 205 -13.81 2.85 10.51
CA VAL A 205 -12.58 2.89 11.32
C VAL A 205 -11.55 1.89 10.81
N PHE A 206 -11.95 0.65 10.54
CA PHE A 206 -11.04 -0.37 10.01
C PHE A 206 -10.68 -0.13 8.53
N ARG A 207 -11.56 0.52 7.76
CA ARG A 207 -11.22 1.04 6.42
C ARG A 207 -10.13 2.10 6.48
N PHE A 208 -10.20 3.03 7.44
CA PHE A 208 -9.14 4.01 7.65
C PHE A 208 -7.79 3.34 7.99
N ILE A 209 -7.80 2.35 8.90
CA ILE A 209 -6.59 1.60 9.27
C ILE A 209 -6.05 0.81 8.07
N THR A 210 -6.94 0.23 7.25
CA THR A 210 -6.57 -0.44 6.00
C THR A 210 -5.85 0.55 5.08
N GLY A 211 -6.41 1.73 4.86
CA GLY A 211 -5.79 2.82 4.09
C GLY A 211 -4.43 3.23 4.62
N LEU A 212 -4.30 3.40 5.94
CA LEU A 212 -3.04 3.72 6.61
C LEU A 212 -1.93 2.72 6.26
N SER A 213 -2.28 1.44 6.22
CA SER A 213 -1.32 0.35 5.98
C SER A 213 -1.02 0.09 4.50
N VAL A 214 -2.01 0.23 3.62
CA VAL A 214 -1.94 -0.24 2.22
C VAL A 214 -0.90 0.53 1.41
N ALA A 215 -0.91 1.86 1.48
CA ALA A 215 0.01 2.69 0.71
C ALA A 215 1.48 2.46 1.10
N CYS A 216 1.75 2.32 2.41
CA CYS A 216 3.09 2.02 2.89
C CYS A 216 3.54 0.61 2.51
N SER A 217 2.67 -0.40 2.66
CA SER A 217 2.99 -1.78 2.25
C SER A 217 3.28 -1.87 0.74
N GLN A 218 2.44 -1.24 -0.08
CA GLN A 218 2.61 -1.16 -1.54
C GLN A 218 3.95 -0.52 -1.93
N GLN A 219 4.24 0.65 -1.36
CA GLN A 219 5.47 1.39 -1.67
C GLN A 219 6.72 0.61 -1.22
N LEU A 220 6.69 0.00 -0.03
CA LEU A 220 7.81 -0.77 0.47
C LEU A 220 8.04 -2.06 -0.33
N SER A 221 6.97 -2.76 -0.72
CA SER A 221 7.08 -3.92 -1.60
C SER A 221 7.79 -3.55 -2.91
N TYR A 222 7.36 -2.45 -3.54
CA TYR A 222 8.00 -1.95 -4.76
C TYR A 222 9.46 -1.56 -4.56
N ILE A 223 9.77 -0.80 -3.50
CA ILE A 223 11.15 -0.42 -3.16
C ILE A 223 12.02 -1.66 -2.96
N MET A 224 11.55 -2.66 -2.21
CA MET A 224 12.31 -3.88 -1.99
C MET A 224 12.60 -4.64 -3.30
N MET A 225 11.66 -4.65 -4.25
CA MET A 225 11.90 -5.25 -5.57
C MET A 225 13.01 -4.54 -6.35
N ILE A 226 12.96 -3.20 -6.44
CA ILE A 226 13.96 -2.43 -7.21
C ILE A 226 15.33 -2.40 -6.54
N GLU A 227 15.37 -2.48 -5.21
CA GLU A 227 16.63 -2.47 -4.45
C GLU A 227 17.40 -3.79 -4.60
N MET A 228 16.71 -4.88 -4.93
CA MET A 228 17.29 -6.20 -5.24
C MET A 228 17.77 -6.34 -6.71
N MET A 229 17.61 -5.29 -7.52
CA MET A 229 17.98 -5.31 -8.94
C MET A 229 19.04 -4.24 -9.30
N PRO A 230 19.94 -4.55 -10.26
CA PRO A 230 20.80 -3.56 -10.88
C PRO A 230 19.98 -2.46 -11.57
N THR A 231 20.52 -1.25 -11.66
CA THR A 231 19.81 -0.08 -12.23
C THR A 231 19.29 -0.33 -13.65
N GLU A 232 20.03 -1.06 -14.49
CA GLU A 232 19.66 -1.40 -15.87
C GLU A 232 18.36 -2.22 -15.99
N HIS A 233 18.03 -3.01 -14.96
CA HIS A 233 16.89 -3.94 -15.00
C HIS A 233 15.71 -3.51 -14.14
N ARG A 234 15.74 -2.32 -13.54
CA ARG A 234 14.65 -1.81 -12.68
C ARG A 234 13.33 -1.56 -13.43
N ALA A 235 13.37 -1.45 -14.75
CA ALA A 235 12.15 -1.34 -15.57
C ALA A 235 11.30 -2.63 -15.59
N LEU A 236 11.87 -3.79 -15.23
CA LEU A 236 11.14 -5.05 -15.26
C LEU A 236 10.07 -5.15 -14.14
N PRO A 237 10.39 -4.93 -12.84
CA PRO A 237 9.38 -4.89 -11.78
C PRO A 237 8.27 -3.89 -12.03
N GLU A 238 8.60 -2.72 -12.60
CA GLU A 238 7.62 -1.69 -12.94
C GLU A 238 6.61 -2.22 -13.97
N LYS A 239 7.10 -2.73 -15.12
CA LYS A 239 6.24 -3.31 -16.16
C LYS A 239 5.38 -4.46 -15.64
N LEU A 240 5.95 -5.35 -14.83
CA LEU A 240 5.22 -6.47 -14.24
C LEU A 240 4.13 -5.97 -13.28
N SER A 241 4.44 -4.98 -12.44
CA SER A 241 3.48 -4.40 -11.50
C SER A 241 2.32 -3.72 -12.25
N SER A 242 2.62 -2.94 -13.29
CA SER A 242 1.61 -2.28 -14.14
C SER A 242 0.72 -3.28 -14.87
N PHE A 243 1.26 -4.42 -15.31
CA PHE A 243 0.47 -5.48 -15.95
C PHE A 243 -0.38 -6.26 -14.93
N LEU A 244 0.17 -6.55 -13.75
CA LEU A 244 -0.53 -7.34 -12.74
C LEU A 244 -1.68 -6.59 -12.08
N TRP A 245 -1.63 -5.25 -12.02
CA TRP A 245 -2.71 -4.45 -11.46
C TRP A 245 -4.09 -4.71 -12.13
N PRO A 246 -4.27 -4.52 -13.45
CA PRO A 246 -5.55 -4.81 -14.11
C PRO A 246 -5.90 -6.31 -14.07
N VAL A 247 -4.92 -7.21 -14.13
CA VAL A 247 -5.16 -8.66 -13.98
C VAL A 247 -5.78 -8.97 -12.60
N SER A 248 -5.32 -8.28 -11.57
CA SER A 248 -5.87 -8.40 -10.21
C SER A 248 -7.31 -7.90 -10.15
N LEU A 249 -7.64 -6.81 -10.86
CA LEU A 249 -9.02 -6.33 -10.96
C LEU A 249 -9.93 -7.32 -11.70
N LEU A 250 -9.44 -8.00 -12.74
CA LEU A 250 -10.18 -9.08 -13.41
C LEU A 250 -10.42 -10.27 -12.46
N CYS A 251 -9.42 -10.63 -11.66
CA CYS A 251 -9.57 -11.63 -10.61
C CYS A 251 -10.59 -11.19 -9.54
N LEU A 252 -10.63 -9.90 -9.17
CA LEU A 252 -11.65 -9.36 -8.28
C LEU A 252 -13.05 -9.53 -8.87
N CYS A 253 -13.26 -9.17 -10.13
CA CYS A 253 -14.53 -9.36 -10.82
C CYS A 253 -14.98 -10.83 -10.80
N LEU A 254 -14.04 -11.76 -11.01
CA LEU A 254 -14.32 -13.19 -10.94
C LEU A 254 -14.75 -13.62 -9.53
N VAL A 255 -14.01 -13.21 -8.50
CA VAL A 255 -14.36 -13.52 -7.10
C VAL A 255 -15.73 -12.94 -6.77
N ALA A 256 -15.99 -11.67 -7.10
CA ALA A 256 -17.26 -11.00 -6.87
C ALA A 256 -18.43 -11.69 -7.60
N TYR A 257 -18.21 -12.19 -8.82
CA TYR A 257 -19.22 -12.97 -9.54
C TYR A 257 -19.54 -14.30 -8.85
N LEU A 258 -18.51 -14.99 -8.36
CA LEU A 258 -18.66 -16.26 -7.64
C LEU A 258 -19.32 -16.08 -6.26
N THR A 259 -19.14 -14.93 -5.62
CA THR A 259 -19.69 -14.63 -4.29
C THR A 259 -20.93 -13.72 -4.32
N LYS A 260 -21.52 -13.46 -5.49
CA LYS A 260 -22.65 -12.52 -5.65
C LYS A 260 -23.89 -12.84 -4.83
N GLU A 261 -24.14 -14.13 -4.58
CA GLU A 261 -25.28 -14.62 -3.77
C GLU A 261 -24.92 -14.77 -2.28
N LEU A 262 -23.64 -14.67 -1.93
CA LEU A 262 -23.17 -14.75 -0.55
C LEU A 262 -23.26 -13.37 0.09
N SER A 263 -23.23 -13.36 1.43
CA SER A 263 -23.09 -12.09 2.15
C SER A 263 -21.77 -11.40 1.78
N TRP A 264 -21.81 -10.07 1.70
CA TRP A 264 -20.63 -9.23 1.46
C TRP A 264 -19.53 -9.47 2.51
N HIS A 265 -19.89 -9.85 3.74
CA HIS A 265 -18.96 -10.28 4.78
C HIS A 265 -18.07 -11.44 4.33
N TYR A 266 -18.65 -12.47 3.71
CA TYR A 266 -17.89 -13.61 3.18
C TYR A 266 -17.03 -13.23 1.99
N THR A 267 -17.51 -12.31 1.14
CA THR A 267 -16.73 -11.79 0.02
C THR A 267 -15.48 -11.06 0.52
N GLN A 268 -15.64 -10.15 1.49
CA GLN A 268 -14.53 -9.42 2.11
C GLN A 268 -13.57 -10.37 2.83
N LEU A 269 -14.08 -11.39 3.53
CA LEU A 269 -13.25 -12.41 4.18
C LEU A 269 -12.46 -13.23 3.15
N CYS A 270 -13.10 -13.67 2.06
CA CYS A 270 -12.45 -14.41 0.98
C CYS A 270 -11.30 -13.60 0.35
N LEU A 271 -11.55 -12.32 0.05
CA LEU A 271 -10.51 -11.40 -0.46
C LEU A 271 -9.36 -11.23 0.54
N SER A 272 -9.67 -11.10 1.83
CA SER A 272 -8.67 -10.99 2.89
C SER A 272 -7.81 -12.26 3.03
N MET A 273 -8.40 -13.44 2.79
CA MET A 273 -7.70 -14.72 2.88
C MET A 273 -6.61 -14.89 1.81
N PHE A 274 -6.70 -14.24 0.65
CA PHE A 274 -5.61 -14.24 -0.32
C PHE A 274 -4.32 -13.59 0.24
N ALA A 275 -4.45 -12.72 1.25
CA ALA A 275 -3.32 -12.07 1.93
C ALA A 275 -2.73 -12.89 3.09
N ILE A 276 -3.22 -14.11 3.39
CA ILE A 276 -2.74 -14.90 4.54
C ILE A 276 -1.26 -15.27 4.48
N TYR A 277 -0.67 -15.33 3.27
CA TYR A 277 0.76 -15.61 3.10
C TYR A 277 1.65 -14.55 3.76
N VAL A 278 1.10 -13.37 4.09
CA VAL A 278 1.79 -12.29 4.82
C VAL A 278 2.40 -12.80 6.13
N ILE A 279 1.74 -13.75 6.81
CA ILE A 279 2.25 -14.36 8.05
C ILE A 279 3.61 -15.01 7.82
N PHE A 280 3.86 -15.56 6.62
CA PHE A 280 5.11 -16.22 6.29
C PHE A 280 6.21 -15.28 5.80
N LEU A 281 5.90 -13.99 5.55
CA LEU A 281 6.88 -13.03 5.01
C LEU A 281 8.06 -12.81 5.95
N TRP A 282 7.91 -13.00 7.26
CA TRP A 282 9.00 -12.86 8.21
C TRP A 282 10.19 -13.78 7.94
N TRP A 283 9.92 -15.04 7.57
CA TRP A 283 10.95 -16.04 7.29
C TRP A 283 11.47 -15.98 5.86
N ILE A 284 10.64 -15.48 4.94
CA ILE A 284 10.94 -15.45 3.51
C ILE A 284 11.75 -14.20 3.18
N THR A 285 11.29 -13.03 3.60
CA THR A 285 11.84 -11.75 3.17
C THR A 285 13.15 -11.45 3.90
N ASP A 286 14.13 -10.90 3.18
CA ASP A 286 15.39 -10.43 3.73
C ASP A 286 15.47 -8.89 3.65
N GLU A 287 16.34 -8.29 4.47
CA GLU A 287 16.52 -6.83 4.47
C GLU A 287 17.29 -6.36 3.22
N SER A 288 17.10 -5.11 2.84
CA SER A 288 17.77 -4.50 1.69
C SER A 288 19.28 -4.36 1.91
N ILE A 289 20.09 -4.84 0.95
CA ILE A 289 21.54 -4.63 0.94
C ILE A 289 21.86 -3.14 0.96
N ARG A 290 21.13 -2.32 0.19
CA ARG A 290 21.34 -0.87 0.11
C ARG A 290 21.09 -0.20 1.46
N TRP A 291 19.99 -0.56 2.13
CA TRP A 291 19.69 -0.04 3.46
C TRP A 291 20.72 -0.49 4.50
N LEU A 292 21.14 -1.76 4.48
CA LEU A 292 22.16 -2.27 5.39
C LEU A 292 23.52 -1.57 5.22
N CYS A 293 23.91 -1.28 3.97
CA CYS A 293 25.11 -0.50 3.66
C CYS A 293 24.98 0.95 4.18
N ALA A 294 23.83 1.59 3.98
CA ALA A 294 23.58 2.95 4.44
C ALA A 294 23.64 3.08 5.98
N VAL A 295 23.15 2.07 6.70
CA VAL A 295 23.18 1.99 8.18
C VAL A 295 24.50 1.40 8.70
N LYS A 296 25.48 1.11 7.82
CA LYS A 296 26.80 0.56 8.14
C LYS A 296 26.77 -0.79 8.87
N ARG A 297 25.73 -1.61 8.64
CA ARG A 297 25.57 -2.96 9.22
C ARG A 297 26.24 -4.02 8.34
N TYR A 298 27.53 -3.88 8.12
CA TYR A 298 28.27 -4.67 7.13
C TYR A 298 28.33 -6.17 7.41
N LYS A 299 28.36 -6.59 8.69
CA LYS A 299 28.32 -8.02 9.05
C LYS A 299 27.05 -8.71 8.55
N GLU A 300 25.94 -7.98 8.47
CA GLU A 300 24.68 -8.50 7.94
C GLU A 300 24.66 -8.50 6.42
N VAL A 301 25.28 -7.50 5.80
CA VAL A 301 25.51 -7.47 4.35
C VAL A 301 26.27 -8.73 3.91
N GLU A 302 27.40 -9.04 4.54
CA GLU A 302 28.19 -10.23 4.18
C GLU A 302 27.42 -11.54 4.37
N LYS A 303 26.64 -11.66 5.46
CA LYS A 303 25.77 -12.83 5.69
C LYS A 303 24.72 -12.96 4.60
N LEU A 304 24.10 -11.84 4.21
CA LEU A 304 23.09 -11.81 3.16
C LEU A 304 23.69 -12.15 1.80
N VAL A 305 24.84 -11.57 1.44
CA VAL A 305 25.56 -11.91 0.20
C VAL A 305 25.90 -13.40 0.14
N LYS A 306 26.44 -13.97 1.23
CA LYS A 306 26.72 -15.42 1.32
C LYS A 306 25.45 -16.26 1.18
N LYS A 307 24.32 -15.81 1.74
CA LYS A 307 23.00 -16.47 1.59
C LYS A 307 22.54 -16.46 0.14
N ILE A 308 22.59 -15.30 -0.53
CA ILE A 308 22.19 -15.13 -1.93
C ILE A 308 23.09 -15.99 -2.83
N ALA A 309 24.40 -15.94 -2.65
CA ALA A 309 25.36 -16.73 -3.40
C ALA A 309 25.09 -18.24 -3.29
N ARG A 310 24.78 -18.73 -2.07
CA ARG A 310 24.40 -20.12 -1.83
C ARG A 310 23.13 -20.53 -2.59
N ILE A 311 22.09 -19.68 -2.57
CA ILE A 311 20.82 -19.97 -3.24
C ILE A 311 20.97 -19.92 -4.77
N ASN A 312 21.73 -18.95 -5.27
CA ASN A 312 21.99 -18.79 -6.69
C ASN A 312 23.09 -19.71 -7.24
N ARG A 313 23.75 -20.49 -6.36
CA ARG A 313 24.86 -21.41 -6.69
C ARG A 313 26.03 -20.71 -7.40
N VAL A 314 26.42 -19.55 -6.88
CA VAL A 314 27.56 -18.75 -7.37
C VAL A 314 28.59 -18.58 -6.24
N ASP A 315 29.85 -18.31 -6.60
CA ASP A 315 30.89 -18.06 -5.61
C ASP A 315 30.68 -16.69 -4.92
N PRO A 316 30.60 -16.62 -3.59
CA PRO A 316 30.47 -15.35 -2.89
C PRO A 316 31.72 -14.45 -2.95
N GLN A 317 32.91 -14.97 -3.26
CA GLN A 317 34.16 -14.19 -3.11
C GLN A 317 34.19 -12.94 -3.98
N ASP A 318 33.83 -13.05 -5.26
CA ASP A 318 33.78 -11.89 -6.17
C ASP A 318 32.90 -10.75 -5.62
N ALA A 319 31.74 -11.10 -5.06
CA ALA A 319 30.81 -10.14 -4.46
C ALA A 319 31.33 -9.57 -3.13
N LEU A 320 32.01 -10.38 -2.32
CA LEU A 320 32.60 -9.95 -1.04
C LEU A 320 33.82 -9.05 -1.24
N ASP A 321 34.67 -9.37 -2.23
CA ASP A 321 35.84 -8.58 -2.57
C ASP A 321 35.43 -7.21 -3.10
N LEU A 322 34.39 -7.13 -3.95
CA LEU A 322 33.80 -5.86 -4.37
C LEU A 322 33.33 -5.01 -3.18
N LEU A 323 32.76 -5.61 -2.14
CA LEU A 323 32.35 -4.88 -0.93
C LEU A 323 33.57 -4.40 -0.12
N ARG A 324 34.60 -5.25 0.02
CA ARG A 324 35.82 -4.97 0.79
C ARG A 324 36.66 -3.87 0.16
N THR A 325 36.93 -3.96 -1.14
CA THR A 325 37.77 -2.99 -1.88
C THR A 325 37.17 -1.58 -1.88
N ASN A 326 35.85 -1.47 -1.76
CA ASN A 326 35.14 -0.19 -1.76
C ASN A 326 34.76 0.31 -0.35
N GLY A 327 35.31 -0.28 0.72
CA GLY A 327 35.08 0.15 2.11
C GLY A 327 33.64 -0.06 2.62
N LEU A 328 32.88 -0.97 1.97
CA LEU A 328 31.51 -1.36 2.33
C LEU A 328 31.48 -2.65 3.18
N SER A 329 32.63 -3.01 3.78
CA SER A 329 32.74 -4.03 4.83
C SER A 329 33.90 -3.70 5.78
N PRO A 330 33.90 -4.20 7.03
CA PRO A 330 35.08 -4.13 7.88
C PRO A 330 36.20 -4.90 7.20
N LEU A 331 37.37 -4.27 7.05
CA LEU A 331 38.59 -4.96 6.66
C LEU A 331 38.86 -6.03 7.72
N GLU A 332 38.82 -7.32 7.34
CA GLU A 332 39.39 -8.36 8.18
C GLU A 332 40.90 -8.07 8.27
N SER A 333 41.36 -7.58 9.42
CA SER A 333 42.77 -7.52 9.77
C SER A 333 43.28 -8.96 9.97
N ASN A 334 43.52 -9.66 8.87
CA ASN A 334 44.25 -10.92 8.93
C ASN A 334 45.71 -10.59 9.24
N GLY A 335 46.17 -11.06 10.40
CA GLY A 335 47.53 -10.88 10.87
C GLY A 335 48.54 -11.36 9.84
N VAL A 336 49.30 -10.41 9.31
CA VAL A 336 50.63 -10.63 8.74
C VAL A 336 51.51 -9.54 9.32
N ASP A 337 52.29 -9.90 10.34
CA ASP A 337 53.47 -9.14 10.71
C ASP A 337 54.41 -9.09 9.51
N ARG A 338 54.71 -7.88 9.03
CA ARG A 338 56.01 -7.40 8.55
C ARG A 338 55.90 -5.96 8.04
N ASP A 339 56.17 -5.05 8.98
CA ASP A 339 57.18 -4.00 8.87
C ASP A 339 57.32 -3.32 7.49
N TYR A 340 56.81 -2.09 7.33
CA TYR A 340 57.42 -1.04 6.52
C TYR A 340 56.85 0.35 6.86
N ASN A 341 57.61 1.10 7.66
CA ASN A 341 57.80 2.55 7.69
C ASN A 341 56.60 3.51 7.51
N ASN A 342 56.25 4.15 8.62
CA ASN A 342 55.99 5.59 8.80
C ASN A 342 55.46 6.38 7.59
N LYS A 343 54.14 6.52 7.53
CA LYS A 343 53.51 7.84 7.51
C LYS A 343 52.38 7.86 8.54
N GLU A 344 52.62 8.58 9.64
CA GLU A 344 51.55 9.04 10.52
C GLU A 344 50.53 9.82 9.67
N VAL A 345 49.41 9.18 9.33
CA VAL A 345 48.22 9.92 8.95
C VAL A 345 47.59 10.37 10.26
N LEU A 346 47.86 11.61 10.61
CA LEU A 346 47.22 12.36 11.67
C LEU A 346 45.70 12.38 11.39
N ILE A 347 44.96 11.41 11.93
CA ILE A 347 43.50 11.50 11.99
C ILE A 347 43.18 12.53 13.07
N SER A 348 43.08 13.79 12.63
CA SER A 348 42.47 14.84 13.45
C SER A 348 41.03 14.43 13.77
N PRO A 349 40.57 14.46 15.03
CA PRO A 349 39.19 14.21 15.37
C PRO A 349 38.38 15.45 15.01
N THR A 350 38.10 15.64 13.72
CA THR A 350 37.06 16.58 13.34
C THR A 350 35.74 15.87 13.59
N MET A 351 35.04 16.30 14.65
CA MET A 351 33.64 16.00 14.85
C MET A 351 32.93 16.21 13.51
N ILE A 352 32.47 15.13 12.90
CA ILE A 352 31.37 15.25 11.96
C ILE A 352 30.18 15.53 12.85
N ASP A 353 29.89 16.82 13.01
CA ASP A 353 28.59 17.29 13.43
C ASP A 353 27.56 16.45 12.67
N VAL A 354 26.80 15.67 13.43
CA VAL A 354 25.48 15.23 13.02
C VAL A 354 24.75 16.53 12.75
N HIS A 355 24.80 16.98 11.50
CA HIS A 355 24.01 18.12 11.09
C HIS A 355 22.57 17.67 11.32
N SER A 356 22.00 18.17 12.42
CA SER A 356 20.59 18.11 12.70
C SER A 356 19.92 18.58 11.42
N SER A 357 19.32 17.63 10.70
CA SER A 357 18.59 17.91 9.50
C SER A 357 17.35 18.67 9.93
N HIS A 358 17.46 20.00 10.03
CA HIS A 358 16.32 20.89 10.15
C HIS A 358 15.34 20.52 9.02
N PRO A 359 14.08 20.16 9.34
CA PRO A 359 13.06 19.80 8.35
C PRO A 359 12.90 20.86 7.25
N ASP A 360 13.18 22.11 7.59
CA ASP A 360 12.95 23.30 6.78
C ASP A 360 13.81 23.39 5.51
N LYS A 361 15.01 22.79 5.50
CA LYS A 361 15.91 22.83 4.33
C LYS A 361 15.52 21.84 3.23
N LYS A 362 14.99 20.67 3.57
CA LYS A 362 14.53 19.70 2.55
C LYS A 362 13.22 20.12 1.91
N LEU A 363 12.29 20.67 2.69
CA LEU A 363 11.02 21.16 2.18
C LEU A 363 11.20 22.39 1.27
N SER A 364 12.09 23.31 1.64
CA SER A 364 12.39 24.48 0.80
C SER A 364 13.09 24.11 -0.51
N VAL A 365 13.99 23.11 -0.53
CA VAL A 365 14.58 22.60 -1.78
C VAL A 365 13.53 21.91 -2.66
N PHE A 366 12.60 21.19 -2.06
CA PHE A 366 11.49 20.51 -2.74
C PHE A 366 10.54 21.50 -3.43
N ILE A 367 10.14 22.56 -2.72
CA ILE A 367 9.27 23.63 -3.25
C ILE A 367 10.01 24.48 -4.31
N LYS A 368 11.31 24.70 -4.12
CA LYS A 368 12.12 25.55 -5.01
C LYS A 368 12.46 24.86 -6.33
N ASN A 369 12.49 23.53 -6.36
CA ASN A 369 12.75 22.77 -7.58
C ASN A 369 11.44 22.54 -8.36
N ARG A 370 11.11 23.49 -9.24
CA ARG A 370 9.85 23.51 -10.02
C ARG A 370 9.61 22.22 -10.82
N ASN A 371 10.67 21.52 -11.25
CA ASN A 371 10.54 20.26 -11.99
C ASN A 371 10.20 19.11 -11.04
N LEU A 372 10.86 19.04 -9.87
CA LEU A 372 10.57 18.02 -8.86
C LEU A 372 9.15 18.18 -8.29
N PHE A 373 8.73 19.42 -8.05
CA PHE A 373 7.36 19.73 -7.64
C PHE A 373 6.34 19.35 -8.72
N LYS A 374 6.58 19.71 -9.99
CA LYS A 374 5.70 19.31 -11.11
C LYS A 374 5.63 17.81 -11.29
N VAL A 375 6.76 17.09 -11.23
CA VAL A 375 6.77 15.62 -11.33
C VAL A 375 6.01 15.01 -10.17
N THR A 376 6.18 15.52 -8.94
CA THR A 376 5.42 15.02 -7.79
C THR A 376 3.93 15.31 -7.93
N VAL A 377 3.53 16.52 -8.31
CA VAL A 377 2.13 16.88 -8.51
C VAL A 377 1.51 16.04 -9.63
N VAL A 378 2.19 15.89 -10.77
CA VAL A 378 1.72 15.04 -11.87
C VAL A 378 1.63 13.60 -11.40
N SER A 379 2.64 13.04 -10.74
CA SER A 379 2.59 11.69 -10.17
C SER A 379 1.45 11.51 -9.16
N CYS A 380 1.16 12.50 -8.31
CA CYS A 380 0.02 12.47 -7.40
C CYS A 380 -1.33 12.56 -8.11
N TYR A 381 -1.41 13.20 -9.28
CA TYR A 381 -2.62 13.28 -10.12
C TYR A 381 -2.76 12.10 -11.09
N SER A 382 -1.71 11.30 -11.29
CA SER A 382 -1.69 10.17 -12.23
C SER A 382 -2.06 8.83 -11.58
N TRP A 383 -2.32 8.82 -10.28
CA TRP A 383 -2.79 7.65 -9.52
C TRP A 383 -4.31 7.63 -9.43
#